data_AF-A0A9E4TL16-F1
#
_entry.id   AF-A0A9E4TL16-F1
#
_cell.length_a   1.000
_cell.length_b   1.000
_cell.length_c   1.000
_cell.angle_alpha   90.00
_cell.angle_beta   90.00
_cell.angle_gamma   90.00
#
_symmetry.space_group_name_H-M   'P 1'
#
loop_
_entity.id
_entity.type
_entity.pdbx_description
1 polymer ?
#
loop_
_entity_poly.entity_id
_entity_poly.type
_entity_poly.pdbx_seq_one_letter_code
_entity_poly.pdbx_strand_id
1 'polypeptide(L)' 'MFRFSPNPNRAHLISRREWGADAFEEARRQDKLVMLFLGAFWCGICRRMDETTLSVDEKIKLLNAYFIPVRV' A
#
# COMPACT_ATOMS: atom_id res chain seq x y z
N MET A 1 3.36 -10.37 -7.97
CA MET A 1 3.42 -8.89 -8.01
C MET A 1 2.12 -8.37 -8.63
N PHE A 2 1.09 -8.12 -7.82
CA PHE A 2 -0.17 -7.56 -8.32
C PHE A 2 0.06 -6.09 -8.71
N ARG A 3 0.29 -5.83 -10.00
CA ARG A 3 0.25 -4.48 -10.55
C ARG A 3 -1.19 -4.17 -10.91
N PHE A 4 -1.80 -3.26 -10.16
CA PHE A 4 -3.18 -2.84 -10.35
C PHE A 4 -3.34 -1.86 -11.52
N SER A 5 -2.32 -1.03 -11.74
CA SER A 5 -2.21 -0.24 -12.97
C SER A 5 -1.43 -1.01 -14.05
N PRO A 6 -1.91 -1.01 -15.31
CA PRO A 6 -1.12 -1.44 -16.45
C PRO A 6 0.02 -0.46 -16.79
N ASN A 7 -0.02 0.78 -16.30
CA ASN A 7 1.01 1.78 -16.57
C ASN A 7 2.20 1.64 -15.60
N PRO A 8 3.42 2.05 -16.01
CA PRO A 8 4.59 2.08 -15.14
C PRO A 8 4.35 2.90 -13.86
N ASN A 9 4.70 2.32 -12.72
CA ASN A 9 4.60 2.96 -11.41
C ASN A 9 5.53 2.28 -10.40
N ARG A 10 5.73 2.92 -9.25
CA ARG A 10 6.60 2.50 -8.14
C ARG A 10 5.83 2.06 -6.90
N ALA A 11 4.50 1.97 -6.98
CA ALA A 11 3.65 1.61 -5.85
C ALA A 11 3.92 0.20 -5.31
N HIS A 12 4.62 -0.67 -6.05
CA HIS A 12 5.07 -1.98 -5.61
C HIS A 12 6.20 -1.94 -4.57
N LEU A 13 6.88 -0.79 -4.39
CA LEU A 13 7.92 -0.59 -3.38
C LEU A 13 7.34 -0.36 -1.97
N ILE A 14 6.02 -0.22 -1.85
CA ILE A 14 5.32 -0.21 -0.57
C ILE A 14 5.22 -1.66 -0.09
N SER A 15 5.76 -1.92 1.11
CA SER A 15 5.89 -3.26 1.71
C SER A 15 4.56 -3.75 2.28
N ARG A 16 3.60 -4.04 1.41
CA ARG A 16 2.25 -4.43 1.79
C ARG A 16 2.20 -5.83 2.42
N ARG A 17 1.27 -6.02 3.36
CA ARG A 17 0.84 -7.31 3.90
C ARG A 17 -0.49 -7.72 3.28
N GLU A 18 -0.76 -9.02 3.34
CA GLU A 18 -2.09 -9.55 3.02
C GLU A 18 -3.08 -9.16 4.12
N TRP A 19 -4.36 -9.10 3.77
CA TRP A 19 -5.42 -8.89 4.74
C TRP A 19 -5.58 -10.12 5.64
N GLY A 20 -5.54 -9.92 6.94
CA GLY A 20 -5.69 -10.99 7.92
C GLY A 20 -5.20 -10.59 9.31
N ALA A 21 -5.34 -11.52 10.26
CA ALA A 21 -4.95 -11.31 11.66
C ALA A 21 -3.46 -10.92 11.79
N ASP A 22 -2.59 -11.51 10.98
CA ASP A 22 -1.14 -11.29 11.01
C ASP A 22 -0.76 -9.82 10.84
N ALA A 23 -1.46 -9.07 9.98
CA ALA A 23 -1.19 -7.65 9.77
C ALA A 23 -1.52 -6.82 11.03
N PHE A 24 -2.58 -7.18 11.75
CA PHE A 24 -2.98 -6.51 13.00
C PHE A 24 -2.10 -6.91 14.18
N GLU A 25 -1.64 -8.16 14.25
CA GLU A 25 -0.64 -8.59 15.23
C GLU A 25 0.70 -7.88 15.00
N GLU A 26 1.14 -7.76 13.74
CA GLU A 26 2.35 -7.01 13.39
C GLU A 26 2.23 -5.54 13.77
N ALA A 27 1.08 -4.92 13.49
CA ALA A 27 0.78 -3.54 13.85
C ALA A 27 0.87 -3.31 15.37
N ARG A 28 0.26 -4.20 16.17
CA ARG A 28 0.36 -4.16 17.64
C ARG A 28 1.79 -4.35 18.14
N ARG A 29 2.54 -5.29 17.57
CA ARG A 29 3.92 -5.57 17.97
C ARG A 29 4.86 -4.40 17.65
N GLN A 30 4.63 -3.69 16.56
CA GLN A 30 5.48 -2.58 16.12
C GLN A 30 5.00 -1.20 16.61
N ASP A 31 3.87 -1.14 17.32
CA ASP A 31 3.20 0.12 17.69
C ASP A 31 2.97 1.03 16.47
N LYS A 32 2.46 0.44 15.38
CA LYS A 32 2.18 1.13 14.12
C LYS A 32 0.71 1.00 13.74
N LEU A 33 0.21 1.99 13.00
CA LEU A 33 -1.14 1.95 12.45
C LEU A 33 -1.22 1.07 11.20
N VAL A 34 -2.36 0.42 11.00
CA VAL A 34 -2.68 -0.28 9.74
C VAL A 34 -3.17 0.74 8.73
N MET A 35 -2.48 0.85 7.60
CA MET A 35 -2.93 1.63 6.45
C MET A 35 -3.66 0.70 5.48
N LEU A 36 -4.99 0.71 5.51
CA LEU A 36 -5.81 -0.07 4.58
C LEU A 36 -6.06 0.70 3.28
N PHE A 37 -5.67 0.11 2.16
CA PHE A 37 -5.99 0.58 0.83
C PHE A 37 -6.99 -0.37 0.16
N LEU A 38 -8.21 0.10 -0.06
CA LEU A 38 -9.24 -0.64 -0.79
C LEU A 38 -9.26 -0.20 -2.26
N GLY A 39 -9.09 -1.14 -3.19
CA GLY A 39 -9.15 -0.89 -4.62
C GLY A 39 -9.97 -1.93 -5.36
N ALA A 40 -10.31 -1.62 -6.62
CA ALA A 40 -10.95 -2.56 -7.53
C ALA A 40 -10.38 -2.39 -8.94
N PHE A 41 -10.26 -3.46 -9.73
CA PHE A 41 -9.56 -3.43 -11.04
C PHE A 41 -10.11 -2.39 -12.03
N TRP A 42 -11.38 -2.01 -11.88
CA TRP A 42 -12.06 -0.99 -12.68
C TRP A 42 -11.96 0.43 -12.09
N CYS A 43 -11.30 0.61 -10.96
CA CYS A 43 -11.17 1.90 -10.27
C CYS A 43 -10.07 2.77 -10.92
N GLY A 44 -10.49 3.69 -11.79
CA GLY A 44 -9.58 4.61 -12.47
C GLY A 44 -8.79 5.53 -11.51
N ILE A 45 -9.40 5.95 -10.39
CA ILE A 45 -8.74 6.81 -9.40
C ILE A 45 -7.70 6.04 -8.60
N CYS A 46 -7.98 4.78 -8.24
CA CYS A 46 -7.04 3.91 -7.55
C CYS A 46 -5.78 3.70 -8.40
N ARG A 47 -5.97 3.48 -9.70
CA ARG A 47 -4.88 3.43 -10.67
C ARG A 47 -4.07 4.73 -10.73
N ARG A 48 -4.74 5.88 -10.82
CA ARG A 48 -4.06 7.19 -10.82
C ARG A 48 -3.27 7.40 -9.53
N MET A 49 -3.77 6.96 -8.39
CA MET A 49 -3.07 7.06 -7.11
C MET A 49 -1.80 6.20 -7.08
N ASP A 50 -1.83 4.98 -7.63
CA ASP A 50 -0.63 4.14 -7.80
C ASP A 50 0.42 4.84 -8.66
N GLU A 51 0.02 5.40 -9.80
CA GLU A 51 0.90 6.09 -10.75
C GLU A 51 1.49 7.39 -10.21
N THR A 52 0.79 8.06 -9.30
CA THR A 52 1.18 9.39 -8.79
C THR A 52 1.61 9.31 -7.32
N THR A 53 0.67 9.46 -6.40
CA THR A 53 0.91 9.57 -4.95
C THR A 53 1.71 8.40 -4.38
N LEU A 54 1.39 7.16 -4.73
CA LEU A 54 2.08 5.98 -4.20
C LEU A 54 3.38 5.66 -4.97
N SER A 55 3.77 6.51 -5.91
CA SER A 55 5.03 6.39 -6.66
C SER A 55 6.07 7.46 -6.32
N VAL A 56 5.78 8.33 -5.34
CA VAL A 56 6.74 9.34 -4.85
C VAL A 56 7.62 8.73 -3.75
N ASP A 57 8.94 8.89 -3.87
CA ASP A 57 9.92 8.26 -2.97
C ASP A 57 9.73 8.62 -1.50
N GLU A 58 9.49 9.89 -1.22
CA GLU A 58 9.21 10.36 0.14
C GLU A 58 7.97 9.67 0.72
N LYS A 59 6.88 9.60 -0.04
CA LYS A 59 5.63 8.96 0.40
C LYS A 59 5.83 7.47 0.64
N ILE A 60 6.54 6.77 -0.24
CA ILE A 60 6.85 5.34 -0.07
C ILE A 60 7.65 5.11 1.21
N LYS A 61 8.69 5.93 1.47
CA LYS A 61 9.50 5.85 2.69
C LYS A 61 8.67 6.07 3.94
N LEU A 62 7.83 7.12 3.96
CA LEU A 62 6.95 7.42 5.09
C LEU A 62 5.95 6.28 5.35
N LEU A 63 5.32 5.75 4.30
CA LEU A 63 4.36 4.66 4.43
C LEU A 63 5.00 3.39 5.01
N ASN A 64 6.20 3.04 4.53
CA ASN A 64 6.94 1.88 5.04
C ASN A 64 7.48 2.10 6.47
N ALA A 65 7.79 3.34 6.85
CA ALA A 65 8.32 3.65 8.17
C ALA A 65 7.24 3.63 9.26
N TYR A 66 6.08 4.25 9.00
CA TYR A 66 5.09 4.57 10.04
C TYR A 66 3.86 3.66 10.06
N PHE A 67 3.63 2.86 9.02
CA PHE A 67 2.42 2.06 8.90
C PHE A 67 2.73 0.58 8.63
N ILE A 68 1.72 -0.27 8.86
CA ILE A 68 1.60 -1.60 8.27
C ILE A 68 0.66 -1.47 7.07
N PRO A 69 1.17 -1.37 5.82
CA PRO A 69 0.33 -1.17 4.66
C PRO A 69 -0.38 -2.47 4.29
N VAL A 70 -1.69 -2.43 4.07
CA VAL A 70 -2.51 -3.57 3.61
C VAL A 70 -3.29 -3.12 2.39
N ARG A 71 -3.39 -3.99 1.37
CA ARG A 71 -4.17 -3.72 0.17
C ARG A 71 -5.13 -4.86 -0.12
N VAL A 72 -6.37 -4.48 -0.44
CA VAL A 72 -7.46 -5.36 -0.86
C VAL A 72 -7.99 -4.87 -2.21
#